data_AF-A0A5K0Y4E4-F1
#
_entry.id   AF-A0A5K0Y4E4-F1
#
_cell.length_a   1.000
_cell.length_b   1.000
_cell.length_c   1.000
_cell.angle_alpha   90.00
_cell.angle_beta   90.00
_cell.angle_gamma   90.00
#
_symmetry.space_group_name_H-M   'P 1'
#
loop_
_entity.id
_entity.type
_entity.pdbx_description
1 polymer ?
#
loop_
_entity_poly.entity_id
_entity_poly.type
_entity_poly.pdbx_seq_one_letter_code
_entity_poly.pdbx_strand_id
1 'polypeptide(L)'
;VYLQPTNEILERKLADPNSGQFSMRNVIPRVIARSLAAIFATLIAAMLPFFGDINALIGAFGFIPLDFVLPMIFYNVTFMPSKKSTLFWLNTIIAAVFSAIGVIALVSAVRQIILDAHTYRLFANL
;
A
#
# COMPACT_ATOMS: atom_id res chain seq x y z
N VAL A 1 -4.85 7.13 5.01
CA VAL A 1 -6.01 6.22 4.90
C VAL A 1 -5.64 4.80 5.38
N TYR A 2 -4.63 4.14 4.81
CA TYR A 2 -4.28 2.76 5.21
C TYR A 2 -3.72 2.58 6.63
N LEU A 3 -3.18 3.63 7.25
CA LEU A 3 -2.72 3.59 8.66
C LEU A 3 -3.86 3.68 9.69
N GLN A 4 -5.10 3.91 9.25
CA GLN A 4 -6.20 4.21 10.16
C GLN A 4 -6.53 3.07 11.13
N PRO A 5 -6.58 1.78 10.71
CA PRO A 5 -6.80 0.68 11.64
C PRO A 5 -5.67 0.53 12.67
N THR A 6 -4.42 0.69 12.24
CA THR A 6 -3.25 0.65 13.13
C THR A 6 -3.27 1.79 14.12
N ASN A 7 -3.58 3.00 13.67
CA ASN A 7 -3.71 4.17 14.52
C ASN A 7 -4.85 4.00 15.52
N GLU A 8 -5.97 3.39 15.12
CA GLU A 8 -7.09 3.13 16.03
C GLU A 8 -6.71 2.12 17.12
N ILE A 9 -6.01 1.03 16.76
CA ILE A 9 -5.51 0.06 17.73
C ILE A 9 -4.49 0.71 18.69
N LEU A 10 -3.58 1.53 18.16
CA LEU A 10 -2.57 2.23 18.94
C LEU A 10 -3.20 3.27 19.87
N GLU A 11 -4.16 4.04 19.39
CA GLU A 11 -4.92 5.02 20.18
C GLU A 11 -5.70 4.32 21.30
N ARG A 12 -6.36 3.19 21.02
CA ARG A 12 -7.05 2.40 22.07
C ARG A 12 -6.10 1.90 23.15
N LYS A 13 -4.85 1.57 22.79
CA LYS A 13 -3.84 1.15 23.77
C LYS A 13 -3.29 2.32 24.60
N LEU A 14 -3.26 3.52 24.04
CA LEU A 14 -2.69 4.72 24.68
C LEU A 14 -3.74 5.56 25.43
N ALA A 15 -5.02 5.41 25.10
CA ALA A 15 -6.12 6.16 25.70
C ALA A 15 -6.53 5.58 27.06
N ASP A 16 -6.91 6.46 27.98
CA ASP A 16 -7.58 6.11 29.23
C ASP A 16 -9.09 5.94 28.98
N PRO A 17 -9.66 4.75 29.24
CA PRO A 17 -11.09 4.48 29.04
C PRO A 17 -12.01 5.30 29.96
N ASN A 18 -11.51 5.77 31.11
CA ASN A 18 -12.31 6.53 32.07
C ASN A 18 -12.36 8.03 31.74
N SER A 19 -11.52 8.48 30.81
CA SER A 19 -11.43 9.86 30.38
C SER A 19 -12.15 10.05 29.04
N GLY A 20 -12.80 11.21 28.84
CA GLY A 20 -13.48 11.52 27.58
C GLY A 20 -12.54 11.43 26.37
N GLN A 21 -13.06 11.07 25.20
CA GLN A 21 -12.27 10.87 23.97
C GLN A 21 -11.44 12.10 23.58
N PHE A 22 -11.98 13.31 23.77
CA PHE A 22 -11.33 14.58 23.47
C PHE A 22 -10.68 15.24 24.69
N SER A 23 -10.55 14.51 25.80
CA SER A 23 -9.81 15.01 26.96
C SER A 23 -8.32 15.18 26.61
N MET A 24 -7.65 16.14 27.25
CA MET A 24 -6.20 16.35 27.06
C MET A 24 -5.41 15.06 27.30
N ARG A 25 -5.87 14.22 28.25
CA ARG A 25 -5.26 12.92 28.57
C ARG A 25 -5.22 11.95 27.37
N ASN A 26 -6.23 11.98 26.51
CA ASN A 26 -6.35 11.09 25.34
C ASN A 26 -5.89 11.76 24.02
N VAL A 27 -6.04 13.08 23.90
CA VAL A 27 -5.65 13.83 22.69
C VAL A 27 -4.13 13.96 22.58
N ILE A 28 -3.42 14.26 23.68
CA ILE A 28 -1.96 14.43 23.66
C ILE A 28 -1.23 13.17 23.15
N PRO A 29 -1.44 11.97 23.71
CA PRO A 29 -0.76 10.76 23.22
C PRO A 29 -1.16 10.42 21.77
N ARG A 30 -2.41 10.70 21.38
CA ARG A 30 -2.87 10.54 20.00
C ARG A 30 -2.10 11.43 19.03
N VAL A 31 -1.95 12.72 19.33
CA VAL A 31 -1.21 13.66 18.48
C VAL A 31 0.26 13.24 18.40
N ILE A 32 0.89 12.94 19.53
CA ILE A 32 2.29 12.49 19.58
C ILE A 32 2.48 11.24 18.72
N ALA A 33 1.66 10.20 18.91
CA ALA A 33 1.77 8.95 18.16
C ALA A 33 1.62 9.17 16.65
N ARG A 34 0.62 9.97 16.22
CA ARG A 34 0.40 10.27 14.80
C ARG A 34 1.53 11.11 14.21
N SER A 35 2.02 12.10 14.94
CA SER A 35 3.14 12.94 14.49
C SER A 35 4.43 12.13 14.37
N LEU A 36 4.74 11.27 15.35
CA LEU A 36 5.91 10.40 15.29
C LEU A 36 5.86 9.43 14.10
N ALA A 37 4.70 8.83 13.84
CA ALA A 37 4.51 7.96 12.68
C ALA A 37 4.75 8.71 11.35
N ALA A 38 4.23 9.93 11.22
CA ALA A 38 4.41 10.76 10.03
C ALA A 38 5.88 11.20 9.86
N ILE A 39 6.53 11.66 10.94
CA ILE A 39 7.94 12.06 10.94
C ILE A 39 8.81 10.87 10.53
N PHE A 40 8.60 9.70 11.13
CA PHE A 40 9.35 8.50 10.80
C PHE A 40 9.18 8.10 9.33
N ALA A 41 7.94 8.06 8.83
CA ALA A 41 7.69 7.74 7.43
C ALA A 41 8.36 8.74 6.48
N THR A 42 8.32 10.04 6.82
CA THR A 42 8.93 11.11 6.02
C THR A 42 10.45 11.02 6.04
N LEU A 43 11.04 10.70 7.20
CA LEU A 43 12.48 10.51 7.34
C LEU A 43 12.97 9.35 6.46
N ILE A 44 12.29 8.19 6.52
CA ILE A 44 12.65 7.05 5.65
C ILE A 44 12.50 7.41 4.18
N ALA A 45 11.43 8.12 3.81
CA ALA A 45 11.23 8.57 2.42
C ALA A 45 12.33 9.56 1.97
N ALA A 46 12.77 10.47 2.83
CA ALA A 46 13.85 11.41 2.54
C ALA A 46 15.23 10.74 2.47
N MET A 47 15.44 9.67 3.25
CA MET A 47 16.68 8.90 3.21
C MET A 47 16.81 8.06 1.93
N LEU A 48 15.72 7.65 1.31
CA LEU A 48 15.72 6.76 0.14
C LEU A 48 15.35 7.56 -1.13
N PRO A 49 16.32 7.96 -1.98
CA PRO A 49 16.03 8.73 -3.18
C PRO A 49 15.15 7.97 -4.20
N PHE A 50 15.05 6.65 -4.05
CA PHE A 50 14.22 5.73 -4.84
C PHE A 50 12.94 5.28 -4.09
N PHE A 51 12.45 6.05 -3.11
CA PHE A 51 11.20 5.72 -2.40
C PHE A 51 10.01 5.59 -3.35
N GLY A 52 10.01 6.34 -4.46
CA GLY A 52 9.03 6.19 -5.54
C GLY A 52 9.01 4.78 -6.13
N ASP A 53 10.18 4.19 -6.36
CA ASP A 53 10.30 2.84 -6.95
C ASP A 53 9.92 1.75 -5.96
N ILE A 54 10.18 1.96 -4.66
CA ILE A 54 9.65 1.09 -3.60
C ILE A 54 8.12 1.11 -3.60
N ASN A 55 7.51 2.29 -3.71
CA ASN A 55 6.05 2.40 -3.81
C ASN A 55 5.52 1.73 -5.08
N ALA A 56 6.22 1.88 -6.21
CA ALA A 56 5.87 1.19 -7.45
C ALA A 56 5.95 -0.34 -7.30
N LEU A 57 6.94 -0.85 -6.58
CA LEU A 57 7.10 -2.27 -6.27
C LEU A 57 5.92 -2.79 -5.42
N ILE A 58 5.56 -2.06 -4.35
CA ILE A 58 4.41 -2.38 -3.49
C ILE A 58 3.10 -2.31 -4.31
N GLY A 59 2.97 -1.32 -5.20
CA GLY A 59 1.92 -1.20 -6.21
C GLY A 59 1.77 -2.45 -7.06
N ALA A 60 2.85 -2.85 -7.70
CA ALA A 60 2.89 -3.96 -8.64
C ALA A 60 2.61 -5.32 -7.98
N PHE A 61 3.16 -5.54 -6.77
CA PHE A 61 3.01 -6.80 -6.05
C PHE A 61 1.71 -6.89 -5.25
N GLY A 62 1.32 -5.81 -4.57
CA GLY A 62 0.17 -5.77 -3.67
C GLY A 62 -1.10 -5.32 -4.37
N PHE A 63 -1.13 -4.06 -4.79
CA PHE A 63 -2.35 -3.42 -5.27
C PHE A 63 -2.87 -4.03 -6.58
N ILE A 64 -2.00 -4.27 -7.57
CA ILE A 64 -2.43 -4.79 -8.87
C ILE A 64 -3.13 -6.17 -8.72
N PRO A 65 -2.52 -7.17 -8.04
CA PRO A 65 -3.18 -8.46 -7.85
C PRO A 65 -4.43 -8.35 -6.98
N LEU A 66 -4.36 -7.63 -5.85
CA LEU A 66 -5.45 -7.58 -4.87
C LEU A 66 -6.69 -6.83 -5.40
N ASP A 67 -6.51 -5.76 -6.16
CA ASP A 67 -7.61 -4.88 -6.57
C ASP A 67 -8.14 -5.19 -7.98
N PHE A 68 -7.29 -5.68 -8.90
CA PHE A 68 -7.68 -5.86 -10.30
C PHE A 68 -7.72 -7.32 -10.75
N VAL A 69 -6.87 -8.19 -10.20
CA VAL A 69 -6.78 -9.60 -10.63
C VAL A 69 -7.71 -10.48 -9.80
N LEU A 70 -7.53 -10.46 -8.48
CA LEU A 70 -8.26 -11.34 -7.58
C LEU A 70 -9.79 -11.14 -7.63
N PRO A 71 -10.34 -9.91 -7.63
CA PRO A 71 -11.79 -9.74 -7.68
C PRO A 71 -12.41 -10.34 -8.93
N MET A 72 -11.70 -10.24 -10.08
CA MET A 72 -12.16 -10.80 -11.34
C MET A 72 -12.12 -12.33 -11.35
N ILE A 73 -11.04 -12.92 -10.80
CA ILE A 73 -10.92 -14.37 -10.64
C ILE A 73 -11.97 -14.89 -9.67
N PHE A 74 -12.10 -14.27 -8.49
CA PHE A 74 -13.08 -14.66 -7.48
C PHE A 74 -14.50 -14.55 -7.99
N TYR A 75 -14.84 -13.49 -8.72
CA TYR A 75 -16.15 -13.39 -9.35
C TYR A 75 -16.42 -14.58 -10.28
N ASN A 76 -15.48 -14.90 -11.17
CA ASN A 76 -15.66 -16.00 -12.13
C ASN A 76 -15.73 -17.37 -11.45
N VAL A 77 -14.99 -17.58 -10.35
CA VAL A 77 -15.00 -18.82 -9.57
C VAL A 77 -16.27 -18.96 -8.73
N THR A 78 -16.72 -17.89 -8.07
CA THR A 78 -17.88 -17.92 -7.17
C THR A 78 -19.20 -17.98 -7.92
N PHE A 79 -19.37 -17.16 -8.97
CA PHE A 79 -20.65 -17.06 -9.68
C PHE A 79 -20.74 -17.96 -10.90
N MET A 80 -19.62 -18.57 -11.33
CA MET A 80 -19.53 -19.48 -12.47
C MET A 80 -20.37 -19.03 -13.68
N PRO A 81 -20.18 -17.78 -14.16
CA PRO A 81 -20.95 -17.29 -15.31
C PRO A 81 -20.67 -18.17 -16.53
N SER A 82 -21.68 -18.34 -17.39
CA SER A 82 -21.53 -19.11 -18.63
C SER A 82 -20.32 -18.64 -19.43
N LYS A 83 -19.53 -19.56 -19.99
CA LYS A 83 -18.36 -19.23 -20.84
C LYS A 83 -18.72 -18.47 -22.12
N LYS A 84 -20.01 -18.41 -22.47
CA LYS A 84 -20.53 -17.58 -23.57
C LYS A 84 -20.90 -16.16 -23.14
N SER A 85 -20.92 -15.90 -21.83
CA SER A 85 -21.25 -14.60 -21.27
C SER A 85 -20.12 -13.60 -21.51
N THR A 86 -20.50 -12.40 -21.96
CA THR A 86 -19.58 -11.26 -22.09
C THR A 86 -18.88 -10.93 -20.77
N LEU A 87 -19.55 -11.12 -19.62
CA LEU A 87 -18.99 -10.85 -18.31
C LEU A 87 -17.83 -11.80 -17.96
N PHE A 88 -17.94 -13.09 -18.31
CA PHE A 88 -16.86 -14.05 -18.08
C PHE A 88 -15.58 -13.64 -18.81
N TRP A 89 -15.71 -13.27 -20.09
CA TRP A 89 -14.59 -12.82 -20.92
C TRP A 89 -14.04 -11.47 -20.48
N LEU A 90 -14.89 -10.51 -20.11
CA LEU A 90 -14.46 -9.22 -19.58
C LEU A 90 -13.60 -9.39 -18.33
N ASN A 91 -14.08 -10.13 -17.33
CA ASN A 91 -13.34 -10.41 -16.11
C ASN A 91 -12.02 -11.14 -16.40
N THR A 92 -12.05 -12.11 -17.32
CA THR A 92 -10.84 -12.87 -17.71
C THR A 92 -9.81 -11.96 -18.40
N ILE A 93 -10.25 -11.05 -19.27
CA ILE A 93 -9.38 -10.08 -19.95
C ILE A 93 -8.77 -9.11 -18.92
N ILE A 94 -9.58 -8.56 -18.01
CA ILE A 94 -9.09 -7.67 -16.95
C ILE A 94 -8.03 -8.40 -16.12
N ALA A 95 -8.33 -9.62 -15.64
CA ALA A 95 -7.39 -10.41 -14.87
C ALA A 95 -6.08 -10.66 -15.63
N ALA A 96 -6.15 -11.04 -16.91
CA ALA A 96 -4.98 -11.32 -17.74
C ALA A 96 -4.12 -10.07 -18.00
N VAL A 97 -4.76 -8.96 -18.39
CA VAL A 97 -4.07 -7.70 -18.69
C VAL A 97 -3.40 -7.14 -17.45
N PHE A 98 -4.11 -7.05 -16.32
CA PHE A 98 -3.52 -6.54 -15.09
C PHE A 98 -2.47 -7.48 -14.51
N SER A 99 -2.57 -8.79 -14.72
CA SER A 99 -1.49 -9.72 -14.35
C SER A 99 -0.21 -9.43 -15.16
N ALA A 100 -0.34 -9.24 -16.48
CA ALA A 100 0.80 -8.90 -17.33
C ALA A 100 1.41 -7.53 -16.94
N ILE A 101 0.57 -6.52 -16.73
CA ILE A 101 1.01 -5.20 -16.25
C ILE A 101 1.71 -5.33 -14.88
N GLY A 102 1.18 -6.13 -13.97
CA GLY A 102 1.78 -6.39 -12.66
C GLY A 102 3.19 -6.95 -12.75
N VAL A 103 3.41 -7.95 -13.61
CA VAL A 103 4.74 -8.54 -13.85
C VAL A 103 5.70 -7.50 -14.45
N ILE A 104 5.26 -6.76 -15.47
CA ILE A 104 6.09 -5.72 -16.11
C ILE A 104 6.46 -4.63 -15.09
N ALA A 105 5.49 -4.15 -14.32
CA ALA A 105 5.69 -3.13 -13.30
C ALA A 105 6.64 -3.63 -12.19
N LEU A 106 6.51 -4.90 -11.77
CA LEU A 106 7.39 -5.51 -10.78
C LEU A 106 8.84 -5.53 -11.27
N VAL A 107 9.08 -6.04 -12.48
CA VAL A 107 10.42 -6.11 -13.08
C VAL A 107 11.00 -4.70 -13.25
N SER A 108 10.19 -3.74 -13.72
CA SER A 108 10.61 -2.35 -13.89
C SER A 108 11.02 -1.71 -12.56
N ALA A 109 10.19 -1.85 -11.51
CA ALA A 109 10.46 -1.29 -10.19
C ALA A 109 11.72 -1.90 -9.56
N VAL A 110 11.88 -3.23 -9.62
CA VAL A 110 13.09 -3.90 -9.11
C VAL A 110 14.35 -3.41 -9.85
N ARG A 111 14.28 -3.31 -11.19
CA ARG A 111 15.41 -2.80 -11.98
C ARG A 111 15.77 -1.38 -11.59
N GLN A 112 14.78 -0.51 -11.42
CA GLN A 112 15.00 0.89 -11.06
C GLN A 112 15.62 1.02 -9.66
N ILE A 113 15.09 0.28 -8.67
CA ILE A 113 15.68 0.20 -7.32
C ILE A 113 17.15 -0.22 -7.37
N ILE A 114 17.51 -1.25 -8.15
CA ILE A 114 18.90 -1.72 -8.25
C ILE A 114 19.81 -0.63 -8.84
N LEU A 115 19.37 0.06 -9.89
CA LEU A 115 20.14 1.12 -10.53
C LEU A 115 20.37 2.30 -9.59
N ASP A 116 19.32 2.75 -8.91
CA ASP A 116 19.40 3.90 -8.02
C ASP A 116 20.15 3.58 -6.72
N ALA A 117 20.05 2.35 -6.22
CA ALA A 117 20.81 1.87 -5.07
C ALA A 117 22.32 1.85 -5.33
N HIS A 118 22.76 1.61 -6.58
CA HIS A 118 24.18 1.55 -6.91
C HIS A 118 24.86 2.94 -6.92
N THR A 119 24.10 4.00 -7.15
CA THR A 119 24.55 5.40 -7.09
C THR A 119 24.25 6.07 -5.74
N TYR A 120 23.72 5.31 -4.79
CA TYR A 120 23.20 5.85 -3.54
C TYR A 120 24.32 6.42 -2.65
N ARG A 121 24.10 7.66 -2.21
CA ARG A 121 24.74 8.28 -1.06
C ARG A 121 23.65 8.73 -0.09
N LEU A 122 23.90 8.59 1.21
CA LEU A 122 22.98 9.08 2.24
C LEU A 122 22.72 10.58 2.00
N PHE A 123 21.47 10.97 1.83
CA PHE A 123 21.05 12.33 1.47
C PHE A 123 21.55 12.83 0.10
N ALA A 124 21.71 11.97 -0.90
CA ALA A 124 22.17 12.37 -2.24
C ALA A 124 21.33 13.48 -2.92
N ASN A 125 20.10 13.71 -2.45
CA ASN A 125 19.16 14.73 -2.96
C ASN A 125 18.94 15.91 -1.99
N LEU A 126 19.75 16.08 -0.95
CA LEU A 126 19.82 17.31 -0.12
C LEU A 126 21.04 18.16 -0.49
#